data_AF-A0A0S7X9M9-F1
#
_entry.id   AF-A0A0S7X9M9-F1
#
_cell.length_a   1.000
_cell.length_b   1.000
_cell.length_c   1.000
_cell.angle_alpha   90.00
_cell.angle_beta   90.00
_cell.angle_gamma   90.00
#
_symmetry.space_group_name_H-M   'P 1'
#
loop_
_entity.id
_entity.type
_entity.pdbx_description
1 polymer ?
#
loop_
_entity_poly.entity_id
_entity_poly.type
_entity_poly.pdbx_seq_one_letter_code
_entity_poly.pdbx_strand_id
1 'polypeptide(L)'
;MDNAVLVVYLLLFTVTGGAVFVYYRRIREGSREYAKSKSVLEDVVLSFNRDLEGHSDRIAVLEEHIEGSRIENLRILEGVRSEVMGIKGKVEDLVRTEQGLRENHETLRRRIDEFALGRTKIPDTGVVESLVGGDGISSVASERPSVFIRKDRALAPLTETELRILELLAAEGEKTAPQIRGVIKLTREHTARLMKKLYVSGYVERRTANVPYSYRLKKEMRELLSIENGKI
;
A
#
# COMPACT_ATOMS: atom_id res chain seq x y z
N MET A 1 63.21 -81.28 -43.02
CA MET A 1 63.14 -80.39 -41.83
C MET A 1 62.34 -79.13 -42.15
N ASP A 2 62.39 -78.64 -43.38
CA ASP A 2 61.76 -77.39 -43.83
C ASP A 2 60.23 -77.38 -43.71
N ASN A 3 59.56 -78.50 -44.02
CA ASN A 3 58.10 -78.60 -43.92
C ASN A 3 57.59 -78.45 -42.47
N ALA A 4 58.34 -78.95 -41.48
CA ALA A 4 57.94 -78.85 -40.07
C ALA A 4 58.09 -77.40 -39.56
N VAL A 5 59.14 -76.70 -39.98
CA VAL A 5 59.36 -75.29 -39.67
C VAL A 5 58.26 -74.41 -40.28
N LEU A 6 57.85 -74.70 -41.51
CA LEU A 6 56.78 -73.98 -42.21
C LEU A 6 55.42 -74.13 -41.51
N VAL A 7 55.11 -75.33 -41.00
CA VAL A 7 53.90 -75.59 -40.21
C VAL A 7 53.88 -74.79 -38.90
N VAL A 8 55.02 -74.68 -38.21
CA VAL A 8 55.13 -73.88 -36.98
C VAL A 8 54.90 -72.39 -37.24
N TYR A 9 55.47 -71.84 -38.32
CA TYR A 9 55.23 -70.44 -38.70
C TYR A 9 53.76 -70.17 -39.06
N LEU A 10 53.09 -71.08 -39.76
CA LEU A 10 51.66 -70.96 -40.06
C LEU A 10 50.81 -70.96 -38.78
N LEU A 11 51.12 -71.84 -37.83
CA LEU A 11 50.40 -71.91 -36.55
C LEU A 11 50.62 -70.62 -35.74
N LEU A 12 51.85 -70.11 -35.69
CA LEU A 12 52.14 -68.87 -34.99
C LEU A 12 51.48 -67.65 -35.65
N PHE A 13 51.45 -67.62 -36.99
CA PHE A 13 50.76 -66.58 -37.76
C PHE A 13 49.25 -66.57 -37.53
N THR A 14 48.61 -67.74 -37.47
CA THR A 14 47.16 -67.82 -37.19
C THR A 14 46.82 -67.39 -35.77
N VAL A 15 47.62 -67.79 -34.78
CA VAL A 15 47.43 -67.37 -33.37
C VAL A 15 47.61 -65.85 -33.22
N THR A 16 48.68 -65.30 -33.79
CA THR A 16 48.96 -63.85 -33.72
C THR A 16 47.92 -63.05 -34.50
N GLY A 17 47.54 -63.48 -35.70
CA GLY A 17 46.48 -62.86 -36.50
C GLY A 17 45.12 -62.90 -35.78
N GLY A 18 44.78 -64.03 -35.14
CA GLY A 18 43.59 -64.17 -34.31
C GLY A 18 43.58 -63.22 -33.12
N ALA A 19 44.71 -63.10 -32.41
CA ALA A 19 44.85 -62.16 -31.30
C ALA A 19 44.67 -60.70 -31.76
N VAL A 20 45.33 -60.29 -32.84
CA VAL A 20 45.18 -58.95 -33.43
C VAL A 20 43.74 -58.68 -33.84
N PHE A 21 43.05 -59.67 -34.43
CA PHE A 21 41.65 -59.54 -34.81
C PHE A 21 40.73 -59.32 -33.59
N VAL A 22 40.94 -60.06 -32.49
CA VAL A 22 40.19 -59.88 -31.24
C VAL A 22 40.44 -58.49 -30.63
N TYR A 23 41.70 -58.05 -30.58
CA TYR A 23 42.05 -56.72 -30.09
C TYR A 23 41.44 -55.62 -30.95
N TYR A 24 41.53 -55.74 -32.27
CA TYR A 24 40.93 -54.79 -33.20
C TYR A 24 39.42 -54.70 -33.00
N ARG A 25 38.74 -55.85 -32.88
CA ARG A 25 37.30 -55.89 -32.63
C ARG A 25 36.94 -55.20 -31.30
N ARG A 26 37.68 -55.50 -30.23
CA ARG A 26 37.43 -54.92 -28.90
C ARG A 26 37.64 -53.41 -28.87
N ILE A 27 38.69 -52.91 -29.52
CA ILE A 27 38.95 -51.47 -29.64
C ILE A 27 37.83 -50.80 -30.43
N ARG A 28 37.39 -51.40 -31.54
CA ARG A 28 36.34 -50.84 -32.40
C ARG A 28 34.98 -50.76 -31.69
N GLU A 29 34.67 -51.71 -30.81
CA GLU A 29 33.47 -51.68 -29.96
C GLU A 29 33.58 -50.55 -28.92
N GLY A 30 34.70 -50.44 -28.20
CA GLY A 30 34.92 -49.36 -27.21
C GLY A 30 34.95 -47.96 -27.83
N SER A 31 35.53 -47.79 -29.02
CA SER A 31 35.55 -46.50 -29.72
C SER A 31 34.15 -46.02 -30.11
N ARG A 32 33.21 -46.93 -30.41
CA ARG A 32 31.82 -46.56 -30.72
C ARG A 32 31.10 -46.02 -29.50
N GLU A 33 31.31 -46.63 -28.34
CA GLU A 33 30.71 -46.20 -27.08
C GLU A 33 31.29 -44.85 -26.64
N TYR A 34 32.61 -44.68 -26.77
CA TYR A 34 33.28 -43.40 -26.54
C TYR A 34 32.75 -42.29 -27.47
N ALA A 35 32.55 -42.58 -28.76
CA ALA A 35 32.01 -41.60 -29.70
C ALA A 35 30.60 -41.13 -29.31
N LYS A 36 29.73 -42.04 -28.85
CA LYS A 36 28.39 -41.71 -28.36
C LYS A 36 28.45 -40.86 -27.08
N SER A 37 29.30 -41.23 -26.12
CA SER A 37 29.44 -40.44 -24.88
C SER A 37 30.03 -39.05 -25.16
N LYS A 38 30.95 -38.95 -26.12
CA LYS A 38 31.54 -37.67 -26.53
C LYS A 38 30.49 -36.73 -27.12
N SER A 39 29.61 -37.22 -28.00
CA SER A 39 28.55 -36.37 -28.57
C SER A 39 27.58 -35.87 -27.50
N VAL A 40 27.19 -36.72 -26.54
CA VAL A 40 26.34 -36.28 -25.42
C VAL A 40 27.04 -35.23 -24.55
N LEU A 41 28.33 -35.40 -24.27
CA LEU A 41 29.09 -34.41 -23.51
C LEU A 41 29.21 -33.09 -24.28
N GLU A 42 29.42 -33.15 -25.59
CA GLU A 42 29.46 -31.99 -26.48
C GLU A 42 28.12 -31.23 -26.45
N ASP A 43 27.00 -31.95 -26.55
CA ASP A 43 25.66 -31.36 -26.45
C ASP A 43 25.43 -30.67 -25.08
N VAL A 44 25.88 -31.29 -23.98
CA VAL A 44 25.78 -30.71 -22.63
C VAL A 44 26.67 -29.47 -22.51
N VAL A 45 27.90 -29.51 -23.02
CA VAL A 45 28.79 -28.33 -22.98
C VAL A 45 28.22 -27.19 -23.80
N LEU A 46 27.66 -27.48 -24.98
CA LEU A 46 27.00 -26.49 -25.82
C LEU A 46 25.75 -25.90 -25.14
N SER A 47 24.94 -26.73 -24.46
CA SER A 47 23.76 -26.24 -23.73
C SER A 47 24.17 -25.35 -22.55
N PHE A 48 25.17 -25.75 -21.77
CA PHE A 48 25.69 -24.94 -20.67
C PHE A 48 26.24 -23.60 -21.15
N ASN A 49 26.97 -23.60 -22.26
CA ASN A 49 27.48 -22.34 -22.82
C ASN A 49 26.33 -21.41 -23.25
N ARG A 50 25.30 -21.98 -23.90
CA ARG A 50 24.10 -21.22 -24.28
C ARG A 50 23.31 -20.72 -23.08
N ASP A 51 23.22 -21.51 -22.02
CA ASP A 51 22.53 -21.12 -20.78
C ASP A 51 23.32 -20.03 -20.03
N LEU A 52 24.66 -20.09 -20.03
CA LEU A 52 25.52 -19.05 -19.45
C LEU A 52 25.37 -17.72 -20.19
N GLU A 53 25.33 -17.75 -21.52
CA GLU A 53 25.08 -16.55 -22.34
C GLU A 53 23.69 -15.97 -22.03
N GLY A 54 22.66 -16.82 -21.99
CA GLY A 54 21.31 -16.40 -21.62
C GLY A 54 21.20 -15.86 -20.18
N HIS A 55 21.99 -16.36 -19.24
CA HIS A 55 22.08 -15.81 -17.89
C HIS A 55 22.79 -14.46 -17.86
N SER A 56 23.86 -14.29 -18.64
CA SER A 56 24.57 -13.02 -18.78
C SER A 56 23.63 -11.91 -19.28
N ASP A 57 22.82 -12.20 -20.30
CA ASP A 57 21.84 -11.25 -20.83
C ASP A 57 20.77 -10.87 -19.79
N ARG A 58 20.27 -11.86 -19.03
CA ARG A 58 19.32 -11.60 -17.95
C ARG A 58 19.92 -10.74 -16.83
N ILE A 59 21.19 -10.95 -16.51
CA ILE A 59 21.91 -10.13 -15.52
C ILE A 59 22.04 -8.70 -16.04
N ALA A 60 22.37 -8.50 -17.32
CA ALA A 60 22.46 -7.16 -17.92
C ALA A 60 21.12 -6.41 -17.86
N VAL A 61 20.00 -7.08 -18.18
CA VAL A 61 18.65 -6.47 -18.07
C VAL A 61 18.28 -6.18 -16.61
N LEU A 62 18.64 -7.06 -15.68
CA LEU A 62 18.43 -6.83 -14.25
C LEU A 62 19.24 -5.62 -13.75
N GLU A 63 20.48 -5.48 -14.19
CA GLU A 63 21.34 -4.34 -13.85
C GLU A 63 20.76 -3.02 -14.38
N GLU A 64 20.28 -2.99 -15.62
CA GLU A 64 19.57 -1.84 -16.19
C GLU A 64 18.33 -1.49 -15.36
N HIS A 65 17.53 -2.49 -14.97
CA HIS A 65 16.32 -2.27 -14.18
C HIS A 65 16.63 -1.77 -12.76
N ILE A 66 17.68 -2.31 -12.12
CA ILE A 66 18.13 -1.87 -10.80
C ILE A 66 18.61 -0.42 -10.86
N GLU A 67 19.43 -0.07 -11.85
CA GLU A 67 19.94 1.30 -11.97
C GLU A 67 18.82 2.29 -12.33
N GLY A 68 17.88 1.88 -13.19
CA GLY A 68 16.67 2.65 -13.47
C GLY A 68 15.83 2.90 -12.23
N SER A 69 15.54 1.85 -11.45
CA SER A 69 14.80 1.96 -10.18
C SER A 69 15.56 2.81 -9.16
N ARG A 70 16.89 2.73 -9.12
CA ARG A 70 17.73 3.55 -8.25
C ARG A 70 17.61 5.03 -8.60
N ILE A 71 17.65 5.38 -9.88
CA ILE A 71 17.45 6.76 -10.35
C ILE A 71 16.06 7.27 -9.98
N GLU A 72 15.03 6.45 -10.19
CA GLU A 72 13.65 6.81 -9.82
C GLU A 72 13.51 7.01 -8.30
N ASN A 73 14.09 6.12 -7.50
CA ASN A 73 14.10 6.24 -6.04
C ASN A 73 14.82 7.51 -5.57
N LEU A 74 15.96 7.87 -6.20
CA LEU A 74 16.65 9.13 -5.89
C LEU A 74 15.77 10.35 -6.19
N ARG A 75 15.04 10.33 -7.31
CA ARG A 75 14.12 11.40 -7.67
C ARG A 75 12.95 11.52 -6.70
N ILE A 76 12.39 10.40 -6.26
CA ILE A 76 11.34 10.38 -5.22
C ILE A 76 11.90 10.94 -3.91
N LEU A 77 13.11 10.54 -3.52
CA LEU A 77 13.76 11.02 -2.30
C LEU A 77 13.98 12.53 -2.33
N GLU A 78 14.37 13.08 -3.47
CA GLU A 78 14.53 14.52 -3.69
C GLU A 78 13.19 15.26 -3.63
N GLY A 79 12.14 14.68 -4.24
CA GLY A 79 10.77 15.18 -4.12
C GLY A 79 10.31 15.25 -2.67
N VAL A 80 10.42 14.16 -1.92
CA VAL A 80 10.09 14.10 -0.49
C VAL A 80 10.91 15.12 0.31
N ARG A 81 12.22 15.25 0.02
CA ARG A 81 13.07 16.26 0.67
C ARG A 81 12.57 17.68 0.42
N SER A 82 12.15 17.99 -0.81
CA SER A 82 11.60 19.31 -1.17
C SER A 82 10.30 19.60 -0.44
N GLU A 83 9.39 18.62 -0.34
CA GLU A 83 8.14 18.76 0.41
C GLU A 83 8.40 18.96 1.91
N VAL A 84 9.34 18.21 2.48
CA VAL A 84 9.76 18.36 3.88
C VAL A 84 10.34 19.75 4.13
N MET A 85 11.17 20.27 3.22
CA MET A 85 11.64 21.67 3.32
C MET A 85 10.50 22.68 3.23
N GLY A 86 9.51 22.45 2.34
CA GLY A 86 8.32 23.29 2.24
C GLY A 86 7.47 23.28 3.51
N ILE A 87 7.29 22.11 4.12
CA ILE A 87 6.59 21.97 5.42
C ILE A 87 7.38 22.68 6.52
N LYS A 88 8.70 22.50 6.56
CA LYS A 88 9.56 23.18 7.54
C LYS A 88 9.39 24.71 7.45
N GLY A 89 9.40 25.27 6.24
CA GLY A 89 9.15 26.70 6.03
C GLY A 89 7.78 27.15 6.56
N LYS A 90 6.71 26.41 6.24
CA LYS A 90 5.36 26.69 6.76
C LYS A 90 5.29 26.62 8.28
N VAL A 91 6.01 25.69 8.91
CA VAL A 91 6.09 25.57 10.37
C VAL A 91 6.83 26.77 10.95
N GLU A 92 7.94 27.21 10.35
CA GLU A 92 8.66 28.41 10.78
C GLU A 92 7.79 29.68 10.68
N ASP A 93 7.01 29.82 9.60
CA ASP A 93 6.06 30.93 9.44
C ASP A 93 4.92 30.87 10.45
N LEU A 94 4.43 29.68 10.79
CA LEU A 94 3.40 29.48 11.81
C LEU A 94 3.92 29.84 13.21
N VAL A 95 5.17 29.51 13.51
CA VAL A 95 5.82 29.91 14.76
C VAL A 95 5.99 31.43 14.83
N ARG A 96 6.40 32.08 13.74
CA ARG A 96 6.52 33.55 13.69
C ARG A 96 5.17 34.24 13.90
N THR A 97 4.11 33.71 13.29
CA THR A 97 2.75 34.25 13.46
C THR A 97 2.22 34.03 14.87
N GLU A 98 2.49 32.90 15.51
CA GLU A 98 2.14 32.67 16.93
C GLU A 98 2.85 33.67 17.86
N GLN A 99 4.15 33.90 17.65
CA GLN A 99 4.90 34.91 18.41
C GLN A 99 4.32 36.31 18.25
N GLY A 100 4.03 36.75 17.02
CA GLY A 100 3.41 38.05 16.77
C GLY A 100 2.01 38.16 17.37
N LEU A 101 1.21 37.08 17.34
CA LEU A 101 -0.11 37.06 17.97
C LEU A 101 -0.01 37.17 19.50
N ARG A 102 1.01 36.54 20.08
CA ARG A 102 1.27 36.55 21.51
C ARG A 102 1.73 37.92 22.01
N GLU A 103 2.59 38.60 21.25
CA GLU A 103 2.97 40.01 21.51
C GLU A 103 1.76 40.94 21.41
N ASN A 104 0.95 40.78 20.37
CA ASN A 104 -0.29 41.53 20.21
C ASN A 104 -1.26 41.27 21.37
N HIS A 105 -1.38 40.03 21.83
CA HIS A 105 -2.20 39.68 22.98
C HIS A 105 -1.70 40.33 24.27
N GLU A 106 -0.38 40.38 24.51
CA GLU A 106 0.19 41.11 25.64
C GLU A 106 -0.09 42.62 25.58
N THR A 107 0.05 43.24 24.40
CA THR A 107 -0.24 44.67 24.26
C THR A 107 -1.73 44.98 24.44
N LEU A 108 -2.62 44.13 23.90
CA LEU A 108 -4.06 44.25 24.15
C LEU A 108 -4.38 44.13 25.63
N ARG A 109 -3.79 43.13 26.31
CA ARG A 109 -3.98 42.92 27.74
C ARG A 109 -3.53 44.14 28.55
N ARG A 110 -2.34 44.69 28.27
CA ARG A 110 -1.86 45.92 28.92
C ARG A 110 -2.82 47.10 28.71
N ARG A 111 -3.35 47.28 27.49
CA ARG A 111 -4.35 48.33 27.21
C ARG A 111 -5.65 48.08 27.97
N ILE A 112 -6.14 46.85 28.04
CA ILE A 112 -7.33 46.49 28.81
C ILE A 112 -7.12 46.79 30.29
N ASP A 113 -5.97 46.43 30.86
CA ASP A 113 -5.63 46.71 32.25
C ASP A 113 -5.57 48.23 32.52
N GLU A 114 -5.01 49.01 31.58
CA GLU A 114 -5.00 50.48 31.63
C GLU A 114 -6.42 51.09 31.57
N PHE A 115 -7.28 50.59 30.67
CA PHE A 115 -8.69 50.98 30.60
C PHE A 115 -9.49 50.55 31.85
N ALA A 116 -9.18 49.40 32.44
CA ALA A 116 -9.81 48.90 33.65
C ALA A 116 -9.41 49.73 34.87
N LEU A 117 -8.14 50.11 34.98
CA LEU A 117 -7.64 51.05 36.00
C LEU A 117 -8.28 52.44 35.86
N GLY A 118 -8.45 52.91 34.62
CA GLY A 118 -9.16 54.16 34.30
C GLY A 118 -10.65 54.17 34.63
N ARG A 119 -11.29 52.99 34.78
CA ARG A 119 -12.72 52.84 35.12
C ARG A 119 -13.05 52.96 36.60
N THR A 120 -12.06 53.07 37.49
CA THR A 120 -12.31 53.30 38.94
C THR A 120 -12.92 54.68 39.27
N LYS A 121 -13.22 55.51 38.25
CA LYS A 121 -13.86 56.83 38.40
C LYS A 121 -15.26 56.96 37.75
N ILE A 122 -15.90 55.87 37.33
CA ILE A 122 -17.26 55.93 36.76
C ILE A 122 -18.23 55.29 37.76
N PRO A 123 -19.17 56.05 38.36
CA PRO A 123 -20.17 55.48 39.24
C PRO A 123 -21.16 54.63 38.44
N ASP A 124 -21.58 53.58 39.13
CA ASP A 124 -22.56 52.57 38.80
C ASP A 124 -23.80 53.14 38.06
N THR A 125 -23.99 52.72 36.81
CA THR A 125 -25.28 52.81 36.12
C THR A 125 -25.51 51.48 35.41
N GLY A 126 -26.43 50.71 35.97
CA GLY A 126 -26.75 49.37 35.52
C GLY A 126 -27.61 49.33 34.26
N VAL A 127 -28.04 48.09 33.98
CA VAL A 127 -29.03 47.67 32.96
C VAL A 127 -28.36 47.62 31.57
N VAL A 128 -28.11 46.48 30.91
CA VAL A 128 -28.91 45.28 30.60
C VAL A 128 -27.98 44.14 30.10
N GLU A 129 -28.42 42.88 30.31
CA GLU A 129 -28.10 41.63 29.58
C GLU A 129 -26.69 41.03 29.58
N SER A 130 -26.58 39.86 30.22
CA SER A 130 -25.96 38.70 29.60
C SER A 130 -26.60 37.41 30.10
N LEU A 131 -27.08 36.63 29.13
CA LEU A 131 -27.34 35.21 29.21
C LEU A 131 -26.07 34.44 29.64
N VAL A 132 -26.30 33.19 30.05
CA VAL A 132 -25.32 32.09 30.15
C VAL A 132 -24.53 32.05 31.45
N GLY A 133 -25.22 31.62 32.50
CA GLY A 133 -24.58 30.90 33.60
C GLY A 133 -24.18 29.51 33.10
N GLY A 134 -22.88 29.28 32.97
CA GLY A 134 -22.33 27.94 33.05
C GLY A 134 -22.10 27.59 34.52
N ASP A 135 -22.37 26.35 34.91
CA ASP A 135 -21.53 25.68 35.89
C ASP A 135 -21.68 24.16 35.83
N GLY A 136 -20.62 23.45 36.21
CA GLY A 136 -20.71 22.05 36.65
C GLY A 136 -19.79 21.05 35.98
N ILE A 137 -18.50 21.09 36.33
CA ILE A 137 -17.60 19.93 36.24
C ILE A 137 -17.81 19.08 37.50
N SER A 138 -18.15 17.78 37.37
CA SER A 138 -17.45 16.71 38.11
C SER A 138 -17.90 15.26 37.82
N SER A 139 -16.86 14.47 37.58
CA SER A 139 -16.55 13.14 38.13
C SER A 139 -17.24 11.85 37.65
N VAL A 140 -16.40 11.01 37.03
CA VAL A 140 -16.16 9.58 37.30
C VAL A 140 -17.38 8.66 37.45
N ALA A 141 -17.62 7.82 36.43
CA ALA A 141 -17.85 6.38 36.60
C ALA A 141 -17.76 5.66 35.25
N SER A 142 -17.00 4.57 35.27
CA SER A 142 -16.99 3.53 34.26
C SER A 142 -18.40 2.99 34.03
N GLU A 143 -18.76 2.78 32.76
CA GLU A 143 -19.48 1.62 32.21
C GLU A 143 -20.38 2.01 31.02
N ARG A 144 -20.00 1.47 29.85
CA ARG A 144 -20.72 1.37 28.56
C ARG A 144 -21.97 2.24 28.38
N PRO A 145 -21.98 3.19 27.42
CA PRO A 145 -23.23 3.68 26.88
C PRO A 145 -23.50 3.02 25.54
N SER A 146 -24.61 2.28 25.52
CA SER A 146 -25.60 2.32 24.44
C SER A 146 -25.46 3.58 23.57
N VAL A 147 -25.30 3.39 22.27
CA VAL A 147 -25.18 4.47 21.28
C VAL A 147 -26.51 5.22 21.20
N PHE A 148 -26.69 6.15 22.13
CA PHE A 148 -27.63 7.25 21.95
C PHE A 148 -27.08 8.15 20.86
N ILE A 149 -27.96 8.43 19.92
CA ILE A 149 -27.74 9.26 18.76
C ILE A 149 -27.55 10.67 19.28
N ARG A 150 -26.30 11.13 19.31
CA ARG A 150 -26.01 12.53 19.55
C ARG A 150 -26.52 13.30 18.34
N LYS A 151 -27.73 13.85 18.45
CA LYS A 151 -28.39 14.71 17.46
C LYS A 151 -27.50 15.90 17.06
N ASP A 152 -26.51 16.23 17.88
CA ASP A 152 -25.55 17.32 17.68
C ASP A 152 -24.50 17.05 16.58
N ARG A 153 -24.42 15.83 16.03
CA ARG A 153 -23.45 15.48 14.96
C ARG A 153 -24.08 15.13 13.61
N ALA A 154 -25.41 15.16 13.51
CA ALA A 154 -26.15 14.93 12.26
C ALA A 154 -26.09 16.12 11.27
N LEU A 155 -25.41 17.21 11.66
CA LEU A 155 -25.26 18.44 10.87
C LEU A 155 -23.78 18.77 10.56
N ALA A 156 -22.88 17.79 10.62
CA ALA A 156 -21.53 17.99 10.08
C ALA A 156 -21.64 18.11 8.54
N PRO A 157 -20.96 19.07 7.88
CA PRO A 157 -21.01 19.19 6.43
C PRO A 157 -20.52 17.88 5.81
N LEU A 158 -21.45 17.13 5.22
CA LEU A 158 -21.14 15.92 4.47
C LEU A 158 -20.35 16.33 3.22
N THR A 159 -19.25 15.64 2.95
CA THR A 159 -18.53 15.86 1.70
C THR A 159 -19.39 15.34 0.53
N GLU A 160 -19.25 15.93 -0.67
CA GLU A 160 -20.04 15.57 -1.86
C GLU A 160 -20.03 14.05 -2.15
N THR A 161 -18.89 13.40 -1.90
CA THR A 161 -18.76 11.95 -2.07
C THR A 161 -19.52 11.14 -1.00
N GLU A 162 -19.63 11.65 0.22
CA GLU A 162 -20.39 11.02 1.30
C GLU A 162 -21.89 11.09 1.03
N LEU A 163 -22.39 12.24 0.56
CA LEU A 163 -23.78 12.39 0.11
C LEU A 163 -24.12 11.41 -1.01
N ARG A 164 -23.28 11.34 -2.04
CA ARG A 164 -23.46 10.42 -3.17
C ARG A 164 -23.51 8.95 -2.75
N ILE A 165 -22.76 8.57 -1.72
CA ILE A 165 -22.80 7.23 -1.15
C ILE A 165 -24.12 6.98 -0.40
N LEU A 166 -24.58 7.97 0.37
CA LEU A 166 -25.83 7.87 1.13
C LEU A 166 -27.05 7.81 0.18
N GLU A 167 -27.06 8.60 -0.89
CA GLU A 167 -28.05 8.55 -1.97
C GLU A 167 -28.08 7.17 -2.63
N LEU A 168 -26.91 6.63 -2.95
CA LEU A 168 -26.78 5.30 -3.55
C LEU A 168 -27.32 4.20 -2.63
N LEU A 169 -27.05 4.28 -1.33
CA LEU A 169 -27.60 3.35 -0.34
C LEU A 169 -29.11 3.56 -0.10
N ALA A 170 -29.62 4.76 -0.33
CA ALA A 170 -31.04 5.07 -0.28
C ALA A 170 -31.80 4.48 -1.49
N ALA A 171 -31.24 4.62 -2.70
CA ALA A 171 -31.84 4.16 -3.95
C ALA A 171 -31.72 2.64 -4.17
N GLU A 172 -30.53 2.08 -3.95
CA GLU A 172 -30.20 0.70 -4.35
C GLU A 172 -30.11 -0.28 -3.15
N GLY A 173 -30.29 0.20 -1.93
CA GLY A 173 -30.35 -0.62 -0.72
C GLY A 173 -28.99 -1.11 -0.20
N GLU A 174 -28.97 -2.27 0.46
CA GLU A 174 -27.74 -2.78 1.09
C GLU A 174 -26.65 -3.11 0.08
N LYS A 175 -25.45 -2.59 0.31
CA LYS A 175 -24.29 -2.87 -0.55
C LYS A 175 -23.02 -3.12 0.21
N THR A 176 -22.12 -3.83 -0.44
CA THR A 176 -20.78 -4.11 0.07
C THR A 176 -19.81 -3.01 -0.36
N ALA A 177 -18.72 -2.81 0.39
CA ALA A 177 -17.69 -1.83 0.06
C ALA A 177 -17.14 -1.94 -1.39
N PRO A 178 -16.92 -3.14 -1.96
CA PRO A 178 -16.52 -3.28 -3.37
C PRO A 178 -17.56 -2.77 -4.38
N GLN A 179 -18.85 -2.95 -4.09
CA GLN A 179 -19.93 -2.47 -4.97
C GLN A 179 -20.03 -0.95 -4.93
N ILE A 180 -19.91 -0.36 -3.74
CA ILE A 180 -19.90 1.10 -3.56
C ILE A 180 -18.69 1.73 -4.28
N ARG A 181 -17.52 1.09 -4.18
CA ARG A 181 -16.30 1.49 -4.91
C ARG A 181 -16.54 1.57 -6.43
N GLY A 182 -17.24 0.60 -7.01
CA GLY A 182 -17.53 0.54 -8.44
C GLY A 182 -18.27 1.79 -8.95
N VAL A 183 -19.13 2.38 -8.13
CA VAL A 183 -19.95 3.54 -8.51
C VAL A 183 -19.25 4.87 -8.26
N ILE A 184 -18.54 5.01 -7.14
CA ILE A 184 -17.82 6.25 -6.81
C ILE A 184 -16.44 6.37 -7.47
N LYS A 185 -15.97 5.32 -8.16
CA LYS A 185 -14.67 5.23 -8.85
C LYS A 185 -13.45 5.64 -7.99
N LEU A 186 -13.52 5.45 -6.67
CA LEU A 186 -12.41 5.71 -5.75
C LEU A 186 -11.53 4.48 -5.52
N THR A 187 -10.39 4.68 -4.85
CA THR A 187 -9.50 3.59 -4.44
C THR A 187 -10.17 2.74 -3.34
N ARG A 188 -9.82 1.44 -3.29
CA ARG A 188 -10.33 0.49 -2.29
C ARG A 188 -10.15 1.02 -0.86
N GLU A 189 -9.01 1.65 -0.60
CA GLU A 189 -8.68 2.21 0.70
C GLU A 189 -9.52 3.44 1.04
N HIS A 190 -9.69 4.36 0.09
CA HIS A 190 -10.49 5.56 0.32
C HIS A 190 -11.97 5.21 0.57
N THR A 191 -12.52 4.24 -0.17
CA THR A 191 -13.88 3.74 0.07
C THR A 191 -13.99 3.11 1.46
N ALA A 192 -13.01 2.31 1.88
CA ALA A 192 -13.01 1.70 3.22
C ALA A 192 -12.95 2.75 4.34
N ARG A 193 -12.13 3.80 4.17
CA ARG A 193 -12.03 4.93 5.10
C ARG A 193 -13.35 5.70 5.20
N LEU A 194 -14.00 5.98 4.07
CA LEU A 194 -15.31 6.64 4.03
C LEU A 194 -16.39 5.79 4.70
N MET A 195 -16.46 4.49 4.40
CA MET A 195 -17.39 3.55 5.03
C MET A 195 -17.19 3.47 6.55
N LYS A 196 -15.94 3.45 7.01
CA LYS A 196 -15.62 3.49 8.44
C LYS A 196 -16.08 4.80 9.07
N LYS A 197 -15.86 5.94 8.40
CA LYS A 197 -16.27 7.26 8.88
C LYS A 197 -17.80 7.36 9.00
N LEU A 198 -18.54 6.96 7.96
CA LEU A 198 -20.02 6.95 7.94
C LEU A 198 -20.63 6.00 8.98
N TYR A 199 -19.95 4.89 9.28
CA TYR A 199 -20.33 3.99 10.37
C TYR A 199 -20.11 4.64 11.75
N VAL A 200 -18.94 5.25 11.97
CA VAL A 200 -18.62 5.92 13.25
C VAL A 200 -19.51 7.13 13.51
N SER A 201 -19.89 7.87 12.46
CA SER A 201 -20.83 8.98 12.57
C SER A 201 -22.30 8.53 12.70
N GLY A 202 -22.59 7.23 12.57
CA GLY A 202 -23.93 6.69 12.79
C GLY A 202 -24.88 6.80 11.60
N TYR A 203 -24.38 7.16 10.41
CA TYR A 203 -25.20 7.27 9.20
C TYR A 203 -25.54 5.90 8.60
N VAL A 204 -24.64 4.93 8.77
CA VAL A 204 -24.71 3.62 8.13
C VAL A 204 -24.45 2.54 9.16
N GLU A 205 -25.23 1.47 9.12
CA GLU A 205 -25.04 0.26 9.93
C GLU A 205 -24.28 -0.79 9.11
N ARG A 206 -23.34 -1.50 9.76
CA ARG A 206 -22.59 -2.60 9.13
C ARG A 206 -23.13 -3.94 9.61
N ARG A 207 -23.41 -4.86 8.69
CA ARG A 207 -23.66 -6.27 9.02
C ARG A 207 -22.33 -7.01 9.04
N THR A 208 -21.90 -7.43 10.23
CA THR A 208 -20.67 -8.21 10.43
C THR A 208 -20.87 -9.71 10.21
N ALA A 209 -22.09 -10.15 9.87
CA ALA A 209 -22.41 -11.56 9.66
C ALA A 209 -21.69 -12.20 8.47
N ASN A 210 -21.38 -11.42 7.43
CA ASN A 210 -20.73 -11.90 6.21
C ASN A 210 -19.56 -10.98 5.81
N VAL A 211 -18.49 -11.57 5.26
CA VAL A 211 -17.36 -10.86 4.66
C VAL A 211 -17.45 -11.01 3.13
N PRO A 212 -17.36 -9.93 2.34
CA PRO A 212 -17.17 -8.54 2.74
C PRO A 212 -18.42 -7.94 3.42
N TYR A 213 -18.19 -7.07 4.42
CA TYR A 213 -19.27 -6.44 5.18
C TYR A 213 -20.25 -5.69 4.26
N SER A 214 -21.55 -5.87 4.53
CA SER A 214 -22.61 -5.09 3.90
C SER A 214 -23.02 -3.91 4.77
N TYR A 215 -23.31 -2.81 4.10
CA TYR A 215 -23.65 -1.52 4.68
C TYR A 215 -25.11 -1.21 4.35
N ARG A 216 -25.87 -0.81 5.37
CA ARG A 216 -27.28 -0.40 5.26
C ARG A 216 -27.45 1.01 5.79
N LEU A 217 -28.19 1.84 5.06
CA LEU A 217 -28.58 3.16 5.56
C LEU A 217 -29.52 3.02 6.76
N LYS A 218 -29.25 3.78 7.83
CA LYS A 218 -30.10 3.80 9.02
C LYS A 218 -31.47 4.40 8.68
N LYS A 219 -32.55 3.88 9.28
CA LYS A 219 -33.94 4.31 9.00
C LYS A 219 -34.13 5.82 9.22
N GLU A 220 -33.53 6.37 10.27
CA GLU A 220 -33.60 7.80 10.60
C GLU A 220 -32.94 8.70 9.55
N MET A 221 -31.87 8.23 8.89
CA MET A 221 -31.22 8.99 7.81
C MET A 221 -31.99 8.92 6.50
N ARG A 222 -32.75 7.85 6.27
CA ARG A 222 -33.64 7.75 5.12
C ARG A 222 -34.73 8.83 5.16
N GLU A 223 -35.24 9.12 6.36
CA GLU A 223 -36.22 10.19 6.59
C GLU A 223 -35.58 11.57 6.31
N LEU A 224 -34.37 11.82 6.81
CA LEU A 224 -33.66 13.08 6.56
C LEU A 224 -33.36 13.33 5.07
N LEU A 225 -32.90 12.31 4.33
CA LEU A 225 -32.66 12.44 2.88
C LEU A 225 -33.95 12.60 2.07
N SER A 226 -35.08 12.04 2.55
CA SER A 226 -36.38 12.26 1.92
C SER A 226 -36.94 13.66 2.18
N ILE A 227 -36.57 14.27 3.32
CA ILE A 227 -36.94 15.64 3.68
C ILE A 227 -36.08 16.64 2.91
N GLU A 228 -34.79 16.35 2.70
CA GLU A 228 -33.85 17.21 1.95
C GLU A 228 -34.16 17.23 0.44
N ASN A 229 -34.62 16.11 -0.14
CA ASN A 229 -35.13 16.04 -1.52
C ASN A 229 -36.56 16.57 -1.70
N GLY A 230 -37.17 17.08 -0.62
CA GLY A 230 -38.55 17.56 -0.57
C GLY A 230 -38.69 19.08 -0.45
N LYS A 231 -37.71 19.88 -0.89
CA LYS A 231 -37.83 21.35 -0.96
C LYS A 231 -37.14 21.96 -2.19
N ILE A 232 -38.02 22.34 -3.12
CA ILE A 232 -38.00 23.41 -4.14
C ILE A 232 -37.03 23.25 -5.30
#